data_AF-A0A1V6QS46-F1
#
_entry.id   AF-A0A1V6QS46-F1
#
_cell.length_a   1.000
_cell.length_b   1.000
_cell.length_c   1.000
_cell.angle_alpha   90.00
_cell.angle_beta   90.00
_cell.angle_gamma   90.00
#
_symmetry.space_group_name_H-M   'P 1'
#
loop_
_entity.id
_entity.type
_entity.pdbx_description
1 polymer ?
#
loop_
_entity_poly.entity_id
_entity_poly.type
_entity_poly.pdbx_seq_one_letter_code
_entity_poly.pdbx_strand_id
1 'polypeptide(L)'
;MSYQGHCNCESIRLALPRQPPSSTVCHCDCCKRAGGGALSVNYFVNEDELTVNDPNATLKVYEDKRSASGNVVKVKAWLLNQSINQSKFN
;
A
#
# COMPACT_ATOMS: atom_id res chain seq x y z
N MET A 1 11.16 -7.28 -19.39
CA MET A 1 11.03 -5.89 -18.89
C MET A 1 10.46 -5.98 -17.49
N SER A 2 11.05 -5.31 -16.49
CA SER A 2 10.55 -5.33 -15.11
C SER A 2 9.21 -4.61 -15.01
N TYR A 3 8.30 -5.14 -14.18
CA TYR A 3 7.00 -4.53 -13.89
C TYR A 3 7.18 -3.49 -12.80
N GLN A 4 6.80 -2.25 -13.06
CA GLN A 4 7.14 -1.11 -12.22
C GLN A 4 5.89 -0.40 -11.71
N GLY A 5 6.01 0.19 -10.53
CA GLY A 5 4.99 1.04 -9.94
C GLY A 5 5.61 2.12 -9.07
N HIS A 6 4.87 3.19 -8.81
CA HIS A 6 5.31 4.27 -7.92
C HIS A 6 4.10 4.98 -7.31
N CYS A 7 4.31 5.68 -6.20
CA CYS A 7 3.32 6.60 -5.67
C CYS A 7 3.23 7.86 -6.56
N ASN A 8 2.11 8.59 -6.50
CA ASN A 8 1.90 9.80 -7.31
C ASN A 8 2.95 10.90 -7.10
N CYS A 9 3.52 11.02 -5.88
CA CYS A 9 4.61 11.97 -5.62
C CYS A 9 6.00 11.45 -6.00
N GLU A 10 6.09 10.23 -6.54
CA GLU A 10 7.33 9.58 -6.98
C GLU A 10 8.43 9.40 -5.92
N SER A 11 8.12 9.64 -4.64
CA SER A 11 9.09 9.44 -3.55
C SER A 11 9.50 7.98 -3.39
N ILE A 12 8.69 7.05 -3.90
CA ILE A 12 8.87 5.61 -3.75
C ILE A 12 8.63 4.94 -5.09
N ARG A 13 9.55 4.07 -5.49
CA ARG A 13 9.47 3.25 -6.71
C ARG A 13 9.57 1.78 -6.35
N LEU A 14 8.74 0.97 -7.00
CA LEU A 14 8.65 -0.47 -6.83
C LEU A 14 9.00 -1.15 -8.16
N ALA A 15 9.71 -2.27 -8.09
CA ALA A 15 9.97 -3.11 -9.24
C ALA A 15 9.78 -4.59 -8.89
N LEU A 16 9.19 -5.31 -9.84
CA LEU A 16 9.06 -6.76 -9.86
C LEU A 16 9.70 -7.29 -11.16
N PRO A 17 10.24 -8.51 -11.17
CA PRO A 17 10.86 -9.09 -12.36
C PRO A 17 9.84 -9.28 -13.51
N ARG A 18 8.56 -9.49 -13.17
CA ARG A 18 7.45 -9.70 -14.11
C ARG A 18 6.13 -9.22 -13.49
N GLN A 19 5.13 -9.01 -14.33
CA GLN A 19 3.77 -8.72 -13.88
C GLN A 19 3.21 -9.91 -13.07
N PRO A 20 2.58 -9.68 -11.90
CA PRO A 20 1.89 -10.74 -11.17
C PRO A 20 0.80 -11.38 -12.04
N PRO A 21 0.61 -12.71 -11.94
CA PRO A 21 -0.31 -13.44 -12.82
C PRO A 21 -1.78 -13.10 -12.56
N SER A 22 -2.10 -12.60 -11.37
CA SER A 22 -3.46 -12.24 -10.96
C SER A 22 -3.46 -11.10 -9.95
N SER A 23 -4.54 -10.31 -9.96
CA SER A 23 -4.88 -9.36 -8.90
C SER A 23 -5.94 -9.95 -7.97
N THR A 24 -6.06 -9.38 -6.77
CA THR A 24 -7.08 -9.73 -5.79
C THR A 24 -7.85 -8.49 -5.38
N VAL A 25 -9.17 -8.57 -5.46
CA VAL A 25 -10.08 -7.55 -4.93
C VAL A 25 -10.35 -7.85 -3.46
N CYS A 26 -10.00 -6.92 -2.56
CA CYS A 26 -10.21 -7.08 -1.13
C CYS A 26 -11.22 -6.05 -0.59
N HIS A 27 -12.20 -6.56 0.16
CA HIS A 27 -13.30 -5.78 0.75
C HIS A 27 -13.16 -5.55 2.25
N CYS A 28 -12.06 -6.00 2.87
CA CYS A 28 -11.86 -5.82 4.31
C CYS A 28 -11.71 -4.33 4.65
N ASP A 29 -12.06 -3.95 5.88
CA ASP A 29 -12.02 -2.55 6.28
C ASP A 29 -10.62 -1.94 6.21
N CYS A 30 -9.57 -2.75 6.43
CA CYS A 30 -8.19 -2.35 6.26
C CYS A 30 -7.91 -1.91 4.81
N CYS A 31 -8.24 -2.76 3.84
CA CYS A 31 -8.04 -2.48 2.42
C CYS A 31 -8.93 -1.35 1.91
N LYS A 32 -10.17 -1.24 2.40
CA LYS A 32 -11.06 -0.10 2.09
C LYS A 32 -10.45 1.22 2.57
N ARG A 33 -9.93 1.27 3.81
CA ARG A 33 -9.24 2.45 4.36
C ARG A 33 -7.95 2.78 3.63
N ALA A 34 -7.13 1.76 3.31
CA ALA A 34 -5.87 1.94 2.62
C ALA A 34 -6.06 2.43 1.16
N GLY A 35 -7.06 1.89 0.46
CA GLY A 35 -7.38 2.28 -0.92
C GLY A 35 -8.27 3.53 -1.03
N GLY A 36 -8.88 3.99 0.06
CA GLY A 36 -9.78 5.14 0.07
C GLY A 36 -11.13 4.90 -0.63
N GLY A 37 -11.59 3.64 -0.72
CA GLY A 37 -12.78 3.28 -1.48
C GLY A 37 -13.57 2.11 -0.88
N ALA A 38 -14.57 1.62 -1.61
CA ALA A 38 -15.42 0.50 -1.20
C ALA A 38 -14.68 -0.86 -1.23
N LEU A 39 -13.52 -0.91 -1.87
CA LEU A 39 -12.60 -2.04 -1.98
C LEU A 39 -11.21 -1.53 -2.34
N SER A 40 -10.22 -2.42 -2.32
CA SER A 40 -8.92 -2.18 -2.94
C SER A 40 -8.49 -3.36 -3.80
N VAL A 41 -7.78 -3.08 -4.90
CA VAL A 41 -7.15 -4.09 -5.76
C VAL A 41 -5.71 -4.25 -5.33
N ASN A 42 -5.32 -5.46 -4.97
CA ASN A 42 -4.00 -5.80 -4.44
C ASN A 42 -3.34 -6.90 -5.27
N TYR A 43 -2.02 -7.01 -5.16
CA TYR A 43 -1.26 -8.13 -5.67
C TYR A 43 -0.67 -8.93 -4.52
N PHE A 44 -0.69 -10.26 -4.63
CA PHE A 44 0.13 -11.13 -3.80
C PHE A 44 1.44 -11.39 -4.55
N VAL A 45 2.55 -11.02 -3.93
CA VAL A 45 3.90 -11.14 -4.48
C VAL A 45 4.82 -11.70 -3.40
N ASN A 46 5.88 -12.38 -3.82
CA ASN A 46 6.90 -12.82 -2.88
C ASN A 46 7.78 -11.62 -2.50
N GLU A 47 8.12 -11.50 -1.20
CA GLU A 47 8.86 -10.34 -0.69
C GLU A 47 10.30 -10.28 -1.24
N ASP A 48 10.91 -11.42 -1.55
CA ASP A 48 12.24 -11.54 -2.17
C ASP A 48 12.27 -11.10 -3.64
N GLU A 49 11.13 -11.12 -4.33
CA GLU A 49 11.02 -10.62 -5.71
C GLU A 49 10.74 -9.10 -5.78
N LEU A 50 10.37 -8.47 -4.67
CA LEU A 50 9.97 -7.06 -4.62
C LEU A 50 11.16 -6.15 -4.28
N THR A 51 11.56 -5.32 -5.25
CA THR A 51 12.52 -4.24 -5.00
C THR A 51 11.78 -2.96 -4.63
N VAL A 52 12.14 -2.37 -3.49
CA VAL A 52 11.64 -1.07 -3.03
C VAL A 52 12.77 -0.05 -3.04
N ASN A 53 12.59 1.06 -3.75
CA ASN A 53 13.47 2.21 -3.71
C ASN A 53 12.73 3.38 -3.03
N ASP A 54 13.20 3.75 -1.83
CA ASP A 54 12.70 4.85 -1.02
C ASP A 54 13.89 5.66 -0.47
N PRO A 55 14.49 6.54 -1.29
CA PRO A 55 15.71 7.27 -0.93
C PRO A 55 15.47 8.32 0.15
N ASN A 56 14.20 8.72 0.37
CA ASN A 56 13.82 9.76 1.32
C ASN A 56 13.21 9.19 2.60
N ALA A 57 13.21 7.85 2.77
CA ALA A 57 12.63 7.15 3.91
C ALA A 57 11.18 7.58 4.21
N THR A 58 10.37 7.79 3.17
CA THR A 58 8.97 8.24 3.31
C THR A 58 8.03 7.08 3.60
N LEU A 59 8.46 5.83 3.44
CA LEU A 59 7.70 4.63 3.77
C LEU A 59 7.39 4.56 5.26
N LYS A 60 6.10 4.40 5.58
CA LYS A 60 5.64 4.15 6.94
C LYS A 60 4.98 2.78 7.05
N VAL A 61 5.23 2.12 8.18
CA VAL A 61 4.59 0.84 8.52
C VAL A 61 3.52 1.12 9.56
N TYR A 62 2.30 0.69 9.25
CA TYR A 62 1.19 0.67 10.19
C TYR A 62 0.88 -0.77 10.58
N GLU A 63 0.77 -1.03 11.88
CA GLU A 63 0.34 -2.32 12.40
C GLU A 63 -1.18 -2.30 12.60
N ASP A 64 -1.91 -2.96 11.69
CA ASP A 64 -3.35 -3.11 11.86
C ASP A 64 -3.64 -4.24 12.85
N LYS A 65 -4.10 -3.83 14.04
CA LYS A 65 -4.50 -4.72 15.14
C LYS A 65 -5.99 -5.10 15.08
N ARG A 66 -6.77 -4.51 14.17
CA ARG A 66 -8.22 -4.76 14.04
C ARG A 66 -8.52 -5.74 12.90
N SER A 67 -7.73 -6.80 12.79
CA SER A 67 -8.06 -7.90 11.89
C SER A 67 -9.11 -8.81 12.55
N ALA A 68 -10.03 -9.35 11.74
CA ALA A 68 -11.04 -10.28 12.23
C ALA A 68 -10.44 -11.60 12.75
N SER A 69 -9.22 -11.95 12.31
CA SER A 69 -8.51 -13.16 12.73
C SER A 69 -7.70 -12.97 14.02
N GLY A 70 -7.57 -11.75 14.54
CA GLY A 70 -6.70 -11.43 15.68
C GLY A 70 -5.20 -11.37 15.33
N ASN A 71 -4.81 -11.73 14.10
CA ASN A 71 -3.43 -11.62 13.63
C ASN A 71 -3.10 -10.18 13.23
N VAL A 72 -1.92 -9.68 13.60
CA VAL A 72 -1.48 -8.34 13.21
C VAL A 72 -1.08 -8.34 11.74
N VAL A 73 -1.70 -7.46 10.95
CA VAL A 73 -1.30 -7.23 9.55
C VAL A 73 -0.40 -6.01 9.50
N LYS A 74 0.85 -6.19 9.05
CA LYS A 74 1.76 -5.06 8.80
C LYS A 74 1.43 -4.47 7.44
N VAL A 75 0.78 -3.32 7.45
CA VAL A 75 0.48 -2.56 6.24
C VAL A 75 1.60 -1.56 6.03
N LYS A 76 2.43 -1.80 5.01
CA LYS A 76 3.37 -0.78 4.49
C LYS A 76 2.53 0.19 3.66
N ALA A 77 2.11 1.30 4.27
CA ALA A 77 1.18 2.25 3.66
C ALA A 77 1.95 3.44 3.09
N TRP A 78 1.82 3.62 1.77
CA TRP A 78 2.38 4.73 1.00
C TRP A 78 1.36 5.86 0.88
N LEU A 79 0.68 6.18 1.99
CA LEU A 79 -0.21 7.33 1.97
C LEU A 79 0.68 8.57 1.80
N LEU A 80 0.41 9.34 0.74
CA LEU A 80 0.83 10.74 0.67
C LEU A 80 0.66 11.30 2.08
N ASN A 81 1.70 11.91 2.61
CA ASN A 81 1.59 12.77 3.79
C ASN A 81 0.74 13.97 3.41
N GLN A 82 -0.53 13.76 3.08
CA GLN A 82 -1.51 14.81 3.01
C GLN A 82 -1.70 15.20 4.46
N SER A 83 -1.04 16.28 4.85
CA SER A 83 -1.55 17.15 5.89
C SER A 83 -2.97 17.55 5.49
N ILE A 84 -3.94 16.66 5.68
CA ILE A 84 -5.35 16.99 5.60
C ILE A 84 -5.55 17.92 6.79
N ASN A 85 -5.51 19.21 6.49
CA ASN A 85 -5.84 20.26 7.42
C ASN A 85 -7.31 20.03 7.78
N GLN A 86 -7.56 19.45 8.95
CA GLN A 86 -8.91 19.09 9.44
C GLN A 86 -9.85 20.31 9.51
N SER A 87 -9.33 21.53 9.38
CA SER A 87 -10.09 22.78 9.34
C SER A 87 -10.97 22.97 8.10
N LYS A 88 -10.90 22.10 7.07
CA LYS A 88 -11.71 22.23 5.84
C LYS A 88 -12.87 21.25 5.70
N PHE A 89 -13.15 20.46 6.74
CA PHE A 89 -14.30 19.54 6.78
C PHE A 89 -15.34 19.96 7.84
N ASN A 90 -15.69 21.25 7.85
CA ASN A 90 -16.84 21.78 8.58
C ASN A 90 -17.73 22.56 7.62
#